data_AF-A0A4D8RZC1-F1
#
_entry.id   AF-A0A4D8RZC1-F1
#
_cell.length_a   1.000
_cell.length_b   1.000
_cell.length_c   1.000
_cell.angle_alpha   90.00
_cell.angle_beta   90.00
_cell.angle_gamma   90.00
#
_symmetry.space_group_name_H-M   'P 1'
#
loop_
_entity.id
_entity.type
_entity.pdbx_description
1 polymer ?
#
loop_
_entity_poly.entity_id
_entity_poly.type
_entity_poly.pdbx_seq_one_letter_code
_entity_poly.pdbx_strand_id
1 'polypeptide(L)'
;MSENERGTQLTEEEKEELQRGEKGAIIELLVPLENYLSAGVHIGTHTCTRYMERFIYRVRPEGLYVLDVRKIDERLRVAAKFLSRFQPQSILAVASRPYAFTPVQKFAEVVGARAVVGRMVPGMLTNPYLEDFIEPEVLLVSDPRTDTQAIKEAADMGIPVVAFSDTDAKVDYVDLVIPSNNKGRKSLALLYWALARQILRERKEIAPDADIPVKVEEFEVKLSQ
;
A
#
# COMPACT_ATOMS: atom_id res chain seq x y z
N MET A 1 3.47 4.30 -35.48
CA MET A 1 3.08 4.74 -34.12
C MET A 1 2.18 3.65 -33.57
N SER A 2 2.74 2.90 -32.62
CA SER A 2 2.47 1.49 -32.30
C SER A 2 1.17 1.25 -31.52
N GLU A 3 0.55 0.09 -31.77
CA GLU A 3 -0.70 -0.40 -31.18
C GLU A 3 -0.66 -0.65 -29.66
N ASN A 4 0.47 -0.42 -28.98
CA ASN A 4 0.69 -0.68 -27.56
C ASN A 4 0.02 0.32 -26.59
N GLU A 5 -0.59 1.40 -27.07
CA GLU A 5 -1.22 2.41 -26.18
C GLU A 5 -2.70 2.10 -25.86
N ARG A 6 -3.34 1.18 -26.61
CA ARG A 6 -4.76 0.82 -26.46
C ARG A 6 -5.06 -0.04 -25.22
N GLY A 7 -4.04 -0.58 -24.54
CA GLY A 7 -4.22 -1.42 -23.35
C GLY A 7 -4.37 -0.67 -22.03
N THR A 8 -4.22 0.67 -22.02
CA THR A 8 -4.14 1.43 -20.77
C THR A 8 -5.51 1.83 -20.20
N GLN A 9 -6.54 1.90 -21.05
CA GLN A 9 -7.86 2.40 -20.66
C GLN A 9 -8.85 1.24 -20.55
N LEU A 10 -9.44 1.07 -19.36
CA LEU A 10 -10.71 0.37 -19.24
C LEU A 10 -11.73 1.10 -20.12
N THR A 11 -12.58 0.34 -20.81
CA THR A 11 -13.67 0.94 -21.61
C THR A 11 -14.59 1.75 -20.69
N GLU A 12 -15.22 2.81 -21.19
CA GLU A 12 -16.12 3.65 -20.38
C GLU A 12 -17.23 2.82 -19.70
N GLU A 13 -17.69 1.73 -20.36
CA GLU A 13 -18.62 0.75 -19.82
C GLU A 13 -18.07 0.01 -18.58
N GLU A 14 -16.78 -0.34 -18.56
CA GLU A 14 -16.12 -1.01 -17.43
C GLU A 14 -15.91 -0.07 -16.23
N LYS A 15 -15.72 1.24 -16.48
CA LYS A 15 -15.66 2.25 -15.42
C LYS A 15 -17.02 2.43 -14.74
N GLU A 16 -18.10 2.43 -15.53
CA GLU A 16 -19.46 2.46 -15.01
C GLU A 16 -19.83 1.18 -14.26
N GLU A 17 -19.42 0.01 -14.74
CA GLU A 17 -19.59 -1.25 -14.02
C GLU A 17 -18.83 -1.24 -12.70
N LEU A 18 -17.58 -0.76 -12.66
CA LEU A 18 -16.79 -0.63 -11.43
C LEU A 18 -17.44 0.32 -10.41
N GLN A 19 -18.16 1.35 -10.86
CA GLN A 19 -18.95 2.25 -10.00
C GLN A 19 -20.27 1.63 -9.52
N ARG A 20 -20.88 0.73 -10.31
CA ARG A 20 -22.10 -0.02 -9.93
C ARG A 20 -21.73 -1.28 -9.15
N GLY A 21 -21.78 -1.22 -7.82
CA GLY A 21 -21.64 -2.42 -6.99
C GLY A 21 -22.72 -3.47 -7.28
N GLU A 22 -22.50 -4.72 -6.87
CA GLU A 22 -23.43 -5.86 -7.05
C GLU A 22 -24.86 -5.63 -6.47
N LYS A 23 -25.07 -4.54 -5.71
CA LYS A 23 -26.34 -4.12 -5.10
C LYS A 23 -26.89 -2.79 -5.61
N GLY A 24 -26.34 -2.22 -6.68
CA GLY A 24 -26.76 -0.90 -7.18
C GLY A 24 -26.42 0.28 -6.26
N ALA A 25 -25.61 0.06 -5.22
CA ALA A 25 -25.08 1.13 -4.39
C ALA A 25 -23.87 1.78 -5.08
N ILE A 26 -23.85 3.10 -5.12
CA ILE A 26 -22.68 3.89 -5.49
C ILE A 26 -21.62 3.65 -4.41
N ILE A 27 -20.53 2.98 -4.76
CA ILE A 27 -19.42 2.76 -3.83
C ILE A 27 -18.64 4.07 -3.73
N GLU A 28 -18.70 4.71 -2.57
CA GLU A 28 -17.86 5.87 -2.27
C GLU A 28 -16.43 5.40 -2.01
N LEU A 29 -15.61 5.48 -3.06
CA LEU A 29 -14.17 5.20 -2.98
C LEU A 29 -13.48 6.30 -2.19
N LEU A 30 -12.39 5.95 -1.49
CA LEU A 30 -11.58 6.92 -0.77
C LEU A 30 -11.00 7.96 -1.74
N VAL A 31 -10.44 7.49 -2.85
CA VAL A 31 -9.90 8.33 -3.93
C VAL A 31 -10.74 8.12 -5.19
N PRO A 32 -10.98 9.16 -6.00
CA PRO A 32 -11.64 8.99 -7.31
C PRO A 32 -11.02 7.86 -8.13
N LEU A 33 -11.87 7.08 -8.81
CA LEU A 33 -11.46 5.92 -9.61
C LEU A 33 -10.38 6.28 -10.64
N GLU A 34 -10.49 7.45 -11.25
CA GLU A 34 -9.54 7.97 -12.24
C GLU A 34 -8.11 8.06 -11.69
N ASN A 35 -7.95 8.46 -10.42
CA ASN A 35 -6.64 8.58 -9.79
C ASN A 35 -6.03 7.20 -9.52
N TYR A 36 -6.84 6.20 -9.10
CA TYR A 36 -6.37 4.82 -8.93
C TYR A 36 -5.87 4.23 -10.26
N LEU A 37 -6.61 4.47 -11.34
CA LEU A 37 -6.26 3.99 -12.68
C LEU A 37 -5.04 4.72 -13.25
N SER A 38 -4.97 6.04 -13.08
CA SER A 38 -3.84 6.89 -13.54
C SER A 38 -2.53 6.56 -12.81
N ALA A 39 -2.60 6.26 -11.52
CA ALA A 39 -1.44 5.81 -10.74
C ALA A 39 -1.02 4.36 -11.05
N GLY A 40 -1.85 3.59 -11.74
CA GLY A 40 -1.57 2.20 -12.12
C GLY A 40 -1.63 1.22 -10.95
N VAL A 41 -2.48 1.49 -9.95
CA VAL A 41 -2.60 0.67 -8.72
C VAL A 41 -3.14 -0.73 -9.02
N HIS A 42 -3.97 -0.86 -10.06
CA HIS A 42 -4.61 -2.10 -10.51
C HIS A 42 -3.70 -3.02 -11.34
N ILE A 43 -2.54 -2.52 -11.80
CA ILE A 43 -1.65 -3.27 -12.68
C ILE A 43 -0.76 -4.19 -11.84
N GLY A 44 -0.99 -5.51 -11.93
CA GLY A 44 -0.14 -6.53 -11.32
C GLY A 44 0.93 -7.05 -12.27
N THR A 45 1.42 -8.26 -12.00
CA THR A 45 2.47 -8.92 -12.81
C THR A 45 1.93 -10.07 -13.66
N HIS A 46 2.82 -10.83 -14.30
CA HIS A 46 2.49 -12.08 -15.01
C HIS A 46 2.35 -13.30 -14.10
N THR A 47 2.74 -13.19 -12.83
CA THR A 47 2.71 -14.31 -11.88
C THR A 47 1.69 -14.02 -10.80
N CYS A 48 0.90 -15.03 -10.44
CA CYS A 48 -0.04 -14.96 -9.33
C CYS A 48 0.26 -16.06 -8.31
N THR A 49 0.25 -15.71 -7.02
CA THR A 49 0.22 -16.69 -5.94
C THR A 49 -1.21 -17.10 -5.60
N ARG A 50 -1.41 -18.35 -5.17
CA ARG A 50 -2.74 -18.89 -4.84
C ARG A 50 -3.51 -18.04 -3.82
N TYR A 51 -2.81 -17.39 -2.89
CA TYR A 51 -3.46 -16.50 -1.92
C TYR A 51 -4.05 -15.25 -2.58
N MET A 52 -3.35 -14.69 -3.58
CA MET A 52 -3.69 -13.45 -4.25
C MET A 52 -4.79 -13.59 -5.31
N GLU A 53 -5.12 -14.81 -5.74
CA GLU A 53 -6.20 -15.10 -6.69
C GLU A 53 -7.53 -14.43 -6.31
N ARG A 54 -7.83 -14.35 -5.01
CA ARG A 54 -9.07 -13.73 -4.50
C ARG A 54 -9.16 -12.22 -4.76
N PHE A 55 -8.06 -11.53 -5.02
CA PHE A 55 -7.99 -10.08 -5.25
C PHE A 55 -7.91 -9.71 -6.74
N ILE A 56 -7.80 -10.71 -7.61
CA ILE A 56 -7.73 -10.50 -9.05
C ILE A 56 -9.14 -10.28 -9.59
N TYR A 57 -9.26 -9.29 -10.46
CA TYR A 57 -10.47 -9.02 -11.23
C TYR A 57 -10.45 -9.81 -12.54
N ARG A 58 -9.39 -9.66 -13.34
CA ARG A 58 -9.23 -10.34 -14.63
C ARG A 58 -7.77 -10.44 -15.06
N VAL A 59 -7.53 -11.21 -16.11
CA VAL A 59 -6.25 -11.32 -16.80
C VAL A 59 -6.33 -10.56 -18.13
N ARG A 60 -5.35 -9.71 -18.42
CA ARG A 60 -5.25 -9.04 -19.73
C ARG A 60 -4.80 -10.03 -20.81
N PRO A 61 -5.05 -9.75 -22.10
CA PRO A 61 -4.54 -10.58 -23.20
C PRO A 61 -3.00 -10.73 -23.19
N GLU A 62 -2.28 -9.73 -22.69
CA GLU A 62 -0.82 -9.74 -22.51
C GLU A 62 -0.34 -10.66 -21.36
N GLY A 63 -1.27 -11.21 -20.56
CA GLY A 63 -0.97 -12.06 -19.42
C GLY A 63 -0.67 -11.31 -18.12
N LEU A 64 -0.90 -9.99 -18.05
CA LEU A 64 -0.83 -9.22 -16.81
C LEU A 64 -2.12 -9.40 -15.99
N TYR A 65 -1.97 -9.70 -14.71
CA TYR A 65 -3.09 -9.75 -13.77
C TYR A 65 -3.55 -8.34 -13.40
N VAL A 66 -4.87 -8.13 -13.38
CA VAL A 66 -5.50 -6.88 -12.96
C VAL A 66 -6.13 -7.08 -11.59
N LEU A 67 -5.73 -6.26 -10.62
CA LEU A 67 -6.30 -6.24 -9.27
C LEU A 67 -7.63 -5.47 -9.24
N ASP A 68 -8.56 -5.94 -8.42
CA ASP A 68 -9.85 -5.28 -8.21
C ASP A 68 -9.73 -4.08 -7.27
N VAL A 69 -9.90 -2.86 -7.82
CA VAL A 69 -9.79 -1.59 -7.09
C VAL A 69 -10.73 -1.51 -5.88
N ARG A 70 -11.92 -2.15 -5.94
CA ARG A 70 -12.88 -2.14 -4.82
C ARG A 70 -12.29 -2.84 -3.59
N LYS A 71 -11.63 -3.97 -3.81
CA LYS A 71 -10.98 -4.75 -2.75
C LYS A 71 -9.76 -4.00 -2.20
N ILE A 72 -9.06 -3.24 -3.03
CA ILE A 72 -7.97 -2.36 -2.59
C ILE A 72 -8.51 -1.32 -1.60
N ASP A 73 -9.59 -0.62 -1.97
CA ASP A 73 -10.21 0.42 -1.15
C ASP A 73 -10.73 -0.13 0.20
N GLU A 74 -11.43 -1.27 0.16
CA GLU A 74 -11.92 -1.95 1.35
C GLU A 74 -10.76 -2.30 2.31
N ARG A 75 -9.69 -2.91 1.78
CA ARG A 75 -8.51 -3.28 2.58
C ARG A 75 -7.76 -2.07 3.09
N LEU A 76 -7.68 -1.00 2.32
CA LEU A 76 -7.06 0.25 2.72
C LEU A 76 -7.82 0.89 3.89
N ARG A 77 -9.16 0.88 3.85
CA ARG A 77 -10.01 1.37 4.95
C ARG A 77 -9.85 0.53 6.22
N VAL A 78 -9.83 -0.80 6.08
CA VAL A 78 -9.59 -1.72 7.21
C VAL A 78 -8.20 -1.49 7.82
N ALA A 79 -7.17 -1.33 6.98
CA ALA A 79 -5.81 -1.06 7.43
C ALA A 79 -5.69 0.31 8.13
N ALA A 80 -6.29 1.36 7.58
CA ALA A 80 -6.30 2.67 8.20
C ALA A 80 -6.98 2.65 9.57
N LYS A 81 -8.15 2.00 9.67
CA LYS A 81 -8.86 1.83 10.94
C LYS A 81 -8.05 1.03 11.95
N PHE A 82 -7.34 -0.01 11.51
CA PHE A 82 -6.44 -0.78 12.37
C PHE A 82 -5.27 0.08 12.88
N LEU A 83 -4.55 0.77 11.98
CA LEU A 83 -3.41 1.62 12.32
C LEU A 83 -3.79 2.84 13.18
N SER A 84 -5.00 3.37 13.02
CA SER A 84 -5.50 4.51 13.82
C SER A 84 -5.58 4.23 15.32
N ARG A 85 -5.67 2.96 15.73
CA ARG A 85 -5.78 2.53 17.13
C ARG A 85 -4.47 2.57 17.89
N PHE A 86 -3.34 2.54 17.18
CA PHE A 86 -2.01 2.54 17.77
C PHE A 86 -1.48 3.96 17.92
N GLN A 87 -0.57 4.15 18.87
CA GLN A 87 0.15 5.41 19.01
C GLN A 87 1.05 5.65 17.80
N PRO A 88 1.15 6.89 17.29
CA PRO A 88 1.97 7.22 16.13
C PRO A 88 3.39 6.64 16.19
N GLN A 89 4.06 6.82 17.33
CA GLN A 89 5.47 6.47 17.52
C GLN A 89 5.72 4.96 17.56
N SER A 90 4.69 4.17 17.84
CA SER A 90 4.73 2.70 17.90
C SER A 90 4.52 2.05 16.54
N ILE A 91 4.14 2.81 15.51
CA ILE A 91 4.00 2.33 14.13
C ILE A 91 5.38 2.39 13.46
N LEU A 92 5.87 1.26 12.97
CA LEU A 92 7.10 1.19 12.17
C LEU A 92 6.76 0.90 10.71
N ALA A 93 7.08 1.84 9.82
CA ALA A 93 6.99 1.67 8.38
C ALA A 93 8.35 1.27 7.80
N VAL A 94 8.41 0.15 7.07
CA VAL A 94 9.64 -0.41 6.50
C VAL A 94 9.55 -0.50 4.99
N ALA A 95 10.61 -0.05 4.33
CA ALA A 95 10.79 -0.19 2.89
C ALA A 95 12.26 -0.38 2.50
N SER A 96 12.57 -1.50 1.86
CA SER A 96 13.87 -1.74 1.22
C SER A 96 13.92 -1.29 -0.24
N ARG A 97 12.76 -1.09 -0.88
CA ARG A 97 12.68 -0.69 -2.30
C ARG A 97 12.91 0.82 -2.47
N PRO A 98 13.81 1.27 -3.38
CA PRO A 98 14.10 2.70 -3.56
C PRO A 98 12.89 3.56 -3.89
N TYR A 99 11.93 3.04 -4.66
CA TYR A 99 10.71 3.76 -5.02
C TYR A 99 9.74 3.97 -3.84
N ALA A 100 9.94 3.24 -2.74
CA ALA A 100 9.14 3.36 -1.53
C ALA A 100 9.79 4.24 -0.45
N PHE A 101 11.04 4.68 -0.61
CA PHE A 101 11.74 5.48 0.40
C PHE A 101 11.05 6.81 0.68
N THR A 102 10.79 7.60 -0.37
CA THR A 102 10.11 8.89 -0.23
C THR A 102 8.67 8.75 0.28
N PRO A 103 7.83 7.84 -0.27
CA PRO A 103 6.48 7.62 0.29
C PRO A 103 6.48 7.25 1.78
N VAL A 104 7.38 6.36 2.22
CA VAL A 104 7.46 5.92 3.62
C VAL A 104 7.96 7.03 4.54
N GLN A 105 8.97 7.79 4.14
CA GLN A 105 9.45 8.95 4.90
C GLN A 105 8.34 10.00 5.05
N LYS A 106 7.65 10.34 3.96
CA LYS A 106 6.55 11.30 3.99
C LYS A 106 5.36 10.80 4.81
N PHE A 107 5.06 9.51 4.73
CA PHE A 107 4.06 8.88 5.59
C PHE A 107 4.42 9.02 7.07
N ALA A 108 5.67 8.76 7.44
CA ALA A 108 6.17 8.92 8.80
C ALA A 108 6.07 10.38 9.29
N GLU A 109 6.44 11.35 8.45
CA GLU A 109 6.31 12.78 8.76
C GLU A 109 4.84 13.18 9.01
N VAL A 110 3.91 12.71 8.17
CA VAL A 110 2.49 13.08 8.24
C VAL A 110 1.76 12.41 9.41
N VAL A 111 2.02 11.12 9.64
CA VAL A 111 1.31 10.33 10.67
C VAL A 111 1.99 10.43 12.04
N GLY A 112 3.26 10.83 12.07
CA GLY A 112 4.13 10.77 13.27
C GLY A 112 4.70 9.37 13.54
N ALA A 113 4.78 8.54 12.50
CA ALA A 113 5.29 7.17 12.60
C ALA A 113 6.82 7.11 12.48
N ARG A 114 7.41 5.98 12.87
CA ARG A 114 8.83 5.71 12.62
C ARG A 114 8.99 5.08 11.24
N ALA A 115 10.00 5.52 10.49
CA ALA A 115 10.33 4.97 9.18
C ALA A 115 11.75 4.40 9.19
N VAL A 116 11.88 3.17 8.69
CA VAL A 116 13.18 2.57 8.35
C VAL A 116 13.18 2.32 6.86
N VAL A 117 14.02 3.07 6.17
CA VAL A 117 14.19 2.96 4.72
C VAL A 117 15.56 2.38 4.39
N GLY A 118 15.63 1.61 3.31
CA GLY A 118 16.85 0.93 2.89
C GLY A 118 17.04 -0.40 3.60
N ARG A 119 18.29 -0.76 3.86
CA ARG A 119 18.63 -2.07 4.43
C ARG A 119 18.29 -2.09 5.92
N MET A 120 17.33 -2.92 6.30
CA MET A 120 17.08 -3.25 7.70
C MET A 120 18.24 -4.10 8.25
N VAL A 121 18.83 -3.66 9.36
CA VAL A 121 19.88 -4.40 10.04
C VAL A 121 19.22 -5.58 10.77
N PRO A 122 19.70 -6.82 10.59
CA PRO A 122 19.17 -7.96 11.33
C PRO A 122 19.35 -7.75 12.84
N GLY A 123 18.27 -7.95 13.60
CA GLY A 123 18.25 -7.75 15.05
C GLY A 123 17.69 -6.40 15.50
N MET A 124 17.23 -5.55 14.59
CA MET A 124 16.62 -4.27 14.95
C MET A 124 15.35 -4.42 15.81
N LEU A 125 14.60 -5.52 15.67
CA LEU A 125 13.40 -5.76 16.50
C LEU A 125 13.65 -6.78 17.63
N THR A 126 14.69 -7.62 17.52
CA THR A 126 14.90 -8.76 18.43
C THR A 126 16.07 -8.58 19.39
N ASN A 127 17.03 -7.69 19.11
CA ASN A 127 18.25 -7.53 19.91
C ASN A 127 18.29 -6.15 20.63
N PRO A 128 18.01 -6.10 21.95
CA PRO A 128 18.04 -4.86 22.72
C PRO A 128 19.40 -4.19 22.84
N TYR A 129 20.50 -4.90 22.55
CA TYR A 129 21.86 -4.36 22.63
C TYR A 129 22.28 -3.57 21.38
N LEU A 130 21.46 -3.55 20.34
CA LEU A 130 21.72 -2.78 19.12
C LEU A 130 21.39 -1.29 19.35
N GLU A 131 22.18 -0.38 18.75
CA GLU A 131 21.94 1.06 18.88
C GLU A 131 20.61 1.49 18.22
N ASP A 132 20.27 0.88 17.09
CA ASP A 132 19.03 1.13 16.34
C ASP A 132 17.87 0.19 16.76
N PHE A 133 17.87 -0.30 18.00
CA PHE A 133 16.81 -1.18 18.50
C PHE A 133 15.48 -0.42 18.64
N ILE A 134 14.41 -1.00 18.09
CA ILE A 134 13.07 -0.41 18.10
C ILE A 134 12.06 -1.49 18.47
N GLU A 135 11.15 -1.16 19.40
CA GLU A 135 10.01 -2.00 19.77
C GLU A 135 8.70 -1.38 19.24
N PRO A 136 8.28 -1.69 18.01
CA PRO A 136 7.01 -1.24 17.48
C PRO A 136 5.87 -2.16 17.91
N GLU A 137 4.67 -1.60 18.02
CA GLU A 137 3.43 -2.38 18.27
C GLU A 137 2.81 -2.89 16.97
N VAL A 138 3.15 -2.29 15.83
CA VAL A 138 2.66 -2.69 14.51
C VAL A 138 3.69 -2.36 13.43
N LEU A 139 3.82 -3.28 12.47
CA LEU A 139 4.70 -3.14 11.32
C LEU A 139 3.89 -2.88 10.05
N LEU A 140 4.28 -1.84 9.29
CA LEU A 140 3.76 -1.54 7.95
C LEU A 140 4.87 -1.78 6.92
N VAL A 141 4.68 -2.75 6.03
CA VAL A 141 5.69 -3.19 5.05
C VAL A 141 5.29 -2.80 3.63
N SER A 142 6.24 -2.24 2.87
CA SER A 142 6.05 -1.87 1.45
C SER A 142 6.02 -3.08 0.50
N ASP A 143 6.92 -4.04 0.64
CA ASP A 143 6.96 -5.22 -0.23
C ASP A 143 7.41 -6.45 0.57
N PRO A 144 6.51 -7.43 0.82
CA PRO A 144 6.85 -8.59 1.63
C PRO A 144 7.94 -9.46 1.01
N ARG A 145 8.19 -9.34 -0.30
CA ARG A 145 9.26 -10.08 -0.98
C ARG A 145 10.64 -9.49 -0.70
N THR A 146 10.76 -8.17 -0.57
CA THR A 146 12.04 -7.51 -0.30
C THR A 146 12.30 -7.37 1.19
N ASP A 147 11.26 -7.12 1.99
CA ASP A 147 11.35 -6.81 3.41
C ASP A 147 11.16 -8.06 4.30
N THR A 148 11.56 -9.23 3.80
CA THR A 148 11.38 -10.51 4.52
C THR A 148 12.05 -10.55 5.88
N GLN A 149 13.14 -9.80 6.08
CA GLN A 149 13.83 -9.72 7.38
C GLN A 149 12.93 -9.08 8.43
N ALA A 150 12.29 -7.96 8.08
CA ALA A 150 11.37 -7.23 8.96
C ALA A 150 10.18 -8.11 9.37
N ILE A 151 9.62 -8.83 8.40
CA ILE A 151 8.47 -9.71 8.60
C ILE A 151 8.82 -10.87 9.53
N LYS A 152 9.98 -11.50 9.35
CA LYS A 152 10.42 -12.61 10.21
C LYS A 152 10.67 -12.16 11.64
N GLU A 153 11.39 -11.05 11.83
CA GLU A 153 11.64 -10.52 13.16
C GLU A 153 10.36 -10.07 13.85
N ALA A 154 9.41 -9.47 13.12
CA ALA A 154 8.11 -9.14 13.65
C ALA A 154 7.32 -10.39 14.07
N ALA A 155 7.38 -11.46 13.28
CA ALA A 155 6.75 -12.74 13.62
C ALA A 155 7.36 -13.36 14.88
N ASP A 156 8.68 -13.32 15.04
CA ASP A 156 9.39 -13.82 16.23
C ASP A 156 9.00 -13.03 17.49
N MET A 157 8.76 -11.73 17.37
CA MET A 157 8.33 -10.85 18.45
C MET A 157 6.81 -10.83 18.69
N GLY A 158 6.02 -11.45 17.82
CA GLY A 158 4.56 -11.44 17.89
C GLY A 158 3.92 -10.08 17.53
N ILE A 159 4.60 -9.28 16.72
CA ILE A 159 4.14 -7.96 16.26
C ILE A 159 3.26 -8.16 15.01
N PRO A 160 2.03 -7.61 14.97
CA PRO A 160 1.16 -7.72 13.80
C PRO A 160 1.73 -6.99 12.58
N VAL A 161 1.63 -7.63 11.41
CA VAL A 161 2.19 -7.14 10.15
C VAL A 161 1.10 -6.77 9.14
N VAL A 162 1.13 -5.52 8.69
CA VAL A 162 0.34 -5.01 7.56
C VAL A 162 1.26 -4.83 6.37
N ALA A 163 0.92 -5.38 5.19
CA ALA A 163 1.80 -5.26 4.02
C ALA A 163 1.05 -4.94 2.72
N PHE A 164 1.66 -4.08 1.90
CA PHE A 164 1.27 -3.91 0.50
C PHE A 164 1.80 -5.08 -0.31
N SER A 165 0.90 -5.77 -1.02
CA SER A 165 1.24 -7.00 -1.75
C SER A 165 0.75 -6.95 -3.19
N ASP A 166 1.66 -7.21 -4.11
CA ASP A 166 1.37 -7.47 -5.52
C ASP A 166 1.00 -8.95 -5.73
N THR A 167 0.48 -9.27 -6.89
CA THR A 167 0.07 -10.58 -7.38
C THR A 167 1.10 -11.70 -7.19
N ASP A 168 2.39 -11.41 -7.28
CA ASP A 168 3.50 -12.37 -7.12
C ASP A 168 4.01 -12.50 -5.67
N ALA A 169 3.51 -11.70 -4.74
CA ALA A 169 3.97 -11.68 -3.37
C ALA A 169 3.62 -12.97 -2.62
N LYS A 170 4.58 -13.46 -1.83
CA LYS A 170 4.34 -14.45 -0.77
C LYS A 170 3.96 -13.69 0.50
N VAL A 171 2.83 -14.06 1.08
CA VAL A 171 2.23 -13.38 2.25
C VAL A 171 2.41 -14.19 3.53
N ASP A 172 3.54 -14.90 3.64
CA ASP A 172 3.88 -15.66 4.83
C ASP A 172 4.11 -14.67 6.00
N TYR A 173 3.47 -14.92 7.14
CA TYR A 173 3.52 -14.07 8.34
C TYR A 173 2.99 -12.64 8.16
N VAL A 174 2.12 -12.41 7.17
CA VAL A 174 1.40 -11.14 7.00
C VAL A 174 -0.04 -11.32 7.49
N ASP A 175 -0.44 -10.54 8.49
CA ASP A 175 -1.78 -10.61 9.07
C ASP A 175 -2.81 -9.86 8.23
N LEU A 176 -2.44 -8.68 7.73
CA LEU A 176 -3.31 -7.84 6.90
C LEU A 176 -2.64 -7.48 5.57
N VAL A 177 -3.16 -8.09 4.51
CA VAL A 177 -2.72 -7.84 3.13
C VAL A 177 -3.54 -6.72 2.49
N ILE A 178 -2.85 -5.71 1.96
CA ILE A 178 -3.42 -4.68 1.08
C ILE A 178 -3.01 -5.02 -0.37
N PRO A 179 -3.93 -5.54 -1.20
CA PRO A 179 -3.63 -5.89 -2.58
C PRO A 179 -3.34 -4.62 -3.37
N SER A 180 -2.14 -4.46 -3.91
CA SER A 180 -1.78 -3.25 -4.64
C SER A 180 -0.51 -3.42 -5.46
N ASN A 181 -0.32 -2.58 -6.47
CA ASN A 181 0.95 -2.48 -7.19
C ASN A 181 2.01 -1.80 -6.31
N ASN A 182 2.91 -2.59 -5.73
CA ASN A 182 4.01 -2.12 -4.88
C ASN A 182 5.33 -1.88 -5.64
N LYS A 183 5.29 -1.85 -6.98
CA LYS A 183 6.47 -1.63 -7.85
C LYS A 183 6.45 -0.27 -8.53
N GLY A 184 5.26 0.25 -8.82
CA GLY A 184 5.09 1.56 -9.45
C GLY A 184 5.34 2.72 -8.49
N ARG A 185 6.14 3.72 -8.92
CA ARG A 185 6.38 4.96 -8.16
C ARG A 185 5.09 5.72 -7.81
N LYS A 186 4.20 5.88 -8.79
CA LYS A 186 2.94 6.62 -8.65
C LYS A 186 1.95 5.86 -7.77
N SER A 187 1.91 4.53 -7.94
CA SER A 187 1.08 3.64 -7.14
C SER A 187 1.45 3.71 -5.66
N LEU A 188 2.73 3.52 -5.32
CA LEU A 188 3.21 3.60 -3.94
C LEU A 188 2.94 4.97 -3.30
N ALA A 189 3.20 6.05 -4.04
CA ALA A 189 2.92 7.40 -3.57
C ALA A 189 1.42 7.59 -3.24
N LEU A 190 0.53 7.18 -4.15
CA LEU A 190 -0.91 7.28 -3.95
C LEU A 190 -1.40 6.41 -2.77
N LEU A 191 -0.87 5.19 -2.63
CA LEU A 191 -1.26 4.26 -1.56
C LEU A 191 -0.87 4.79 -0.18
N TYR A 192 0.38 5.22 0.00
CA TYR A 192 0.85 5.79 1.27
C TYR A 192 0.13 7.10 1.59
N TRP A 193 -0.11 7.95 0.59
CA TRP A 193 -0.88 9.19 0.77
C TRP A 193 -2.33 8.89 1.19
N ALA A 194 -3.01 7.97 0.50
CA ALA A 194 -4.38 7.59 0.81
C ALA A 194 -4.49 6.93 2.20
N LEU A 195 -3.52 6.09 2.57
CA LEU A 195 -3.44 5.49 3.90
C LEU A 195 -3.23 6.54 4.99
N ALA A 196 -2.28 7.46 4.83
CA ALA A 196 -2.04 8.56 5.77
C ALA A 196 -3.31 9.40 5.95
N ARG A 197 -3.99 9.74 4.84
CA ARG A 197 -5.22 10.54 4.87
C ARG A 197 -6.30 9.85 5.69
N GLN A 198 -6.49 8.55 5.48
CA GLN A 198 -7.50 7.80 6.22
C GLN A 198 -7.15 7.63 7.70
N ILE A 199 -5.88 7.43 8.04
CA ILE A 199 -5.46 7.35 9.46
C ILE A 199 -5.79 8.66 10.18
N LEU A 200 -5.50 9.82 9.57
CA LEU A 200 -5.78 11.13 10.18
C LEU A 200 -7.29 11.42 10.29
N ARG A 201 -8.09 10.97 9.31
CA ARG A 201 -9.56 11.04 9.38
C ARG A 201 -10.12 10.19 10.51
N GLU A 202 -9.65 8.95 10.67
CA GLU A 202 -10.07 8.05 11.76
C GLU A 202 -9.64 8.58 13.14
N ARG A 203 -8.48 9.24 13.22
CA ARG A 203 -8.00 9.93 14.45
C ARG A 203 -8.74 11.24 14.76
N LYS A 204 -9.62 11.71 13.86
CA LYS A 204 -10.37 12.97 13.97
C LYS A 204 -9.50 14.23 14.00
N GLU A 205 -8.26 14.15 13.49
CA GLU A 205 -7.38 15.32 13.33
C GLU A 205 -7.79 16.14 12.08
N ILE A 206 -8.39 15.46 11.11
CA ILE A 206 -8.89 16.04 9.86
C ILE A 206 -10.39 15.69 9.73
N ALA A 207 -11.17 16.59 9.10
CA ALA A 207 -12.58 16.31 8.79
C ALA A 207 -12.72 15.12 7.80
N PRO A 208 -13.83 14.36 7.85
CA PRO A 208 -14.02 13.17 7.01
C PRO A 208 -13.85 13.39 5.51
N ASP A 209 -14.11 14.61 5.03
CA ASP A 209 -14.02 15.00 3.62
C ASP A 209 -12.77 15.83 3.29
N ALA A 210 -12.05 16.30 4.30
CA ALA A 210 -10.88 17.14 4.09
C ALA A 210 -9.67 16.30 3.66
N ASP A 211 -8.85 16.90 2.80
CA ASP A 211 -7.59 16.32 2.35
C ASP A 211 -6.44 16.74 3.27
N ILE A 212 -5.35 15.96 3.24
CA ILE A 212 -4.10 16.32 3.91
C ILE A 212 -3.53 17.56 3.21
N PRO A 213 -2.89 18.49 3.93
CA PRO A 213 -2.17 19.62 3.32
C PRO A 213 -1.06 19.22 2.32
N VAL A 214 -0.57 17.98 2.40
CA VAL A 214 0.49 17.44 1.52
C VAL A 214 -0.13 16.81 0.29
N LYS A 215 0.36 17.19 -0.89
CA LYS A 215 -0.13 16.64 -2.15
C LYS A 215 0.51 15.29 -2.50
N VAL A 216 -0.12 14.52 -3.40
CA VAL A 216 0.37 13.20 -3.82
C VAL A 216 1.76 13.28 -4.46
N GLU A 217 2.06 14.39 -5.16
CA GLU A 217 3.34 14.57 -5.85
C GLU A 217 4.53 14.66 -4.89
N GLU A 218 4.32 15.07 -3.64
CA GLU A 218 5.37 15.11 -2.62
C GLU A 218 5.75 13.72 -2.10
N PHE A 219 4.86 12.75 -2.24
CA PHE A 219 5.14 11.35 -1.94
C PHE A 219 5.88 10.66 -3.10
N GLU A 220 5.86 11.22 -4.31
CA GLU A 220 6.58 10.62 -5.43
C GLU A 220 8.10 10.77 -5.28
N VAL A 221 8.83 9.70 -5.61
CA VAL A 221 10.29 9.74 -5.66
C VAL A 221 10.72 10.65 -6.81
N LYS A 222 11.42 11.73 -6.47
CA LYS A 222 12.08 12.60 -7.45
C LYS A 222 13.26 11.85 -8.05
N LEU A 223 13.21 11.59 -9.36
CA LEU A 223 14.38 11.14 -10.10
C LEU A 223 15.37 12.30 -10.12
N SER A 224 16.51 12.16 -9.44
CA SER A 224 17.64 13.04 -9.73
C SER A 224 18.06 12.73 -11.17
N GLN A 225 17.95 13.73 -12.05
CA GLN A 225 18.52 13.68 -13.39
C GLN A 225 20.04 13.51 -13.33
#